data_AF-A0A1E3LG50-F1
#
_entry.id   AF-A0A1E3LG50-F1
#
_cell.length_a   1.000
_cell.length_b   1.000
_cell.length_c   1.000
_cell.angle_alpha   90.00
_cell.angle_beta   90.00
_cell.angle_gamma   90.00
#
_symmetry.space_group_name_H-M   'P 1'
#
loop_
_entity.id
_entity.type
_entity.pdbx_description
1 polymer ?
#
loop_
_entity_poly.entity_id
_entity_poly.type
_entity_poly.pdbx_seq_one_letter_code
_entity_poly.pdbx_strand_id
1 'polypeptide(L)'
;MLFDPSLSSILALQKTTPPVLAAEPGVGESLESRFMNALANTSAEFEAKRGDIVSAATNFDPTSAESAIALQMRLADYGVGVSMVATAARKTVGAVEALLR
;
A
#
# COMPACT_ATOMS: atom_id res chain seq x y z
N MET A 1 -26.14 1.90 33.71
CA MET A 1 -24.75 1.70 33.24
C MET A 1 -24.40 2.90 32.40
N LEU A 2 -23.55 3.79 32.93
CA LEU A 2 -23.19 5.07 32.31
C LEU A 2 -22.05 4.77 31.33
N PHE A 3 -22.28 4.92 30.02
CA PHE A 3 -21.22 4.83 29.01
C PHE A 3 -20.30 6.03 29.19
N ASP A 4 -19.03 5.78 29.52
CA ASP A 4 -18.02 6.83 29.66
C ASP A 4 -17.49 7.22 28.27
N PRO A 5 -17.81 8.43 27.75
CA PRO A 5 -17.43 8.85 26.41
C PRO A 5 -15.92 9.05 26.25
N SER A 6 -15.14 9.05 27.34
CA SER A 6 -13.68 9.21 27.30
C SER A 6 -12.96 8.00 26.68
N LEU A 7 -13.54 6.80 26.76
CA LEU A 7 -12.94 5.58 26.20
C LEU A 7 -13.02 5.54 24.67
N SER A 8 -14.05 6.17 24.09
CA SER A 8 -14.22 6.30 22.63
C SER A 8 -13.12 7.17 22.01
N SER A 9 -12.66 8.20 22.74
CA SER A 9 -11.60 9.09 22.28
C SER A 9 -10.22 8.42 22.27
N ILE A 10 -9.94 7.51 23.22
CA ILE A 10 -8.68 6.74 23.26
C ILE A 10 -8.60 5.77 22.07
N LEU A 11 -9.72 5.12 21.76
CA LEU A 11 -9.83 4.20 20.62
C LEU A 11 -9.70 4.93 19.27
N ALA A 12 -10.22 6.16 19.19
CA ALA A 12 -10.05 7.03 18.02
C ALA A 12 -8.59 7.54 17.87
N LEU A 13 -7.91 7.83 18.98
CA LEU A 13 -6.53 8.31 18.97
C LEU A 13 -5.55 7.23 18.50
N GLN A 14 -5.75 5.97 18.89
CA GLN A 14 -4.98 4.82 18.38
C GLN A 14 -5.12 4.61 16.87
N LYS A 15 -6.26 4.98 16.27
CA LYS A 15 -6.49 4.85 14.83
C LYS A 15 -5.75 5.91 14.00
N THR A 16 -5.35 7.03 14.61
CA THR A 16 -4.78 8.19 13.92
C THR A 16 -3.29 8.42 14.16
N THR A 17 -2.66 7.67 15.08
CA THR A 17 -1.22 7.78 15.31
C THR A 17 -0.51 6.71 14.46
N PRO A 18 0.09 7.05 13.31
CA PRO A 18 1.01 6.13 12.67
C PRO A 18 2.11 5.80 13.69
N PRO A 19 2.44 4.51 13.91
CA PRO A 19 3.53 4.16 14.80
C PRO A 19 4.81 4.76 14.23
N VAL A 20 5.33 5.79 14.89
CA VAL A 20 6.65 6.35 14.58
C VAL A 20 7.68 5.34 15.09
N LEU A 21 7.97 4.32 14.27
CA LEU A 21 9.14 3.48 14.49
C LEU A 21 10.37 4.37 14.27
N ALA A 22 11.01 4.78 15.38
CA ALA A 22 12.29 5.49 15.37
C ALA A 22 13.49 4.57 15.05
N ALA A 23 13.24 3.32 14.63
CA ALA A 23 14.25 2.45 14.07
C ALA A 23 14.19 2.58 12.55
N GLU A 24 15.30 2.95 11.91
CA GLU A 24 15.43 2.77 10.46
C GLU A 24 15.20 1.29 10.16
N PRO A 25 14.14 0.93 9.40
CA PRO A 25 13.88 -0.46 9.08
C PRO A 25 15.04 -0.99 8.24
N GLY A 26 15.81 -1.93 8.81
CA GLY A 26 16.89 -2.64 8.13
C GLY A 26 18.32 -2.25 8.53
N VAL A 27 18.55 -1.47 9.59
CA VAL A 27 19.91 -1.29 10.14
C VAL A 27 20.45 -2.63 10.66
N GLY A 28 21.50 -3.14 10.02
CA GLY A 28 22.14 -4.41 10.35
C GLY A 28 21.53 -5.65 9.66
N GLU A 29 20.49 -5.47 8.84
CA GLU A 29 19.92 -6.56 8.03
C GLU A 29 20.69 -6.78 6.72
N SER A 30 20.73 -8.03 6.24
CA SER A 30 21.25 -8.32 4.91
C SER A 30 20.38 -7.68 3.83
N LEU A 31 20.98 -7.37 2.68
CA LEU A 31 20.24 -6.86 1.51
C LEU A 31 19.14 -7.83 1.07
N GLU A 32 19.37 -9.14 1.20
CA GLU A 32 18.39 -10.18 0.90
C GLU A 32 17.19 -10.11 1.84
N SER A 33 17.41 -9.99 3.15
CA SER A 33 16.33 -9.80 4.15
C SER A 33 15.49 -8.57 3.82
N ARG A 34 16.17 -7.44 3.53
CA ARG A 34 15.51 -6.19 3.17
C ARG A 34 14.70 -6.32 1.88
N PHE A 35 15.23 -7.03 0.89
CA PHE A 35 14.51 -7.29 -0.36
C PHE A 35 13.28 -8.17 -0.14
N MET A 36 13.40 -9.26 0.61
CA MET A 36 12.28 -10.17 0.91
C MET A 36 11.19 -9.46 1.72
N ASN A 37 11.57 -8.63 2.69
CA ASN A 37 10.64 -7.81 3.46
C ASN A 37 9.94 -6.77 2.57
N ALA A 38 10.70 -6.07 1.71
CA ALA A 38 10.14 -5.11 0.77
C ALA A 38 9.18 -5.77 -0.22
N LEU A 39 9.52 -6.97 -0.72
CA LEU A 39 8.67 -7.75 -1.62
C LEU A 39 7.37 -8.16 -0.92
N ALA A 40 7.46 -8.75 0.28
CA ALA A 40 6.29 -9.17 1.05
C ALA A 40 5.34 -8.00 1.34
N ASN A 41 5.90 -6.86 1.79
CA ASN A 41 5.12 -5.65 2.06
C ASN A 41 4.46 -5.11 0.78
N THR A 42 5.22 -4.99 -0.31
CA THR A 42 4.69 -4.50 -1.60
C THR A 42 3.58 -5.42 -2.12
N SER A 43 3.73 -6.75 -1.99
CA SER A 43 2.70 -7.72 -2.38
C SER A 43 1.44 -7.59 -1.53
N ALA A 44 1.58 -7.47 -0.20
CA ALA A 44 0.46 -7.28 0.71
C ALA A 44 -0.29 -5.96 0.42
N GLU A 45 0.46 -4.87 0.16
CA GLU A 45 -0.11 -3.57 -0.20
C GLU A 45 -0.91 -3.62 -1.51
N PHE A 46 -0.37 -4.26 -2.56
CA PHE A 46 -1.11 -4.39 -3.82
C PHE A 46 -2.37 -5.24 -3.67
N GLU A 47 -2.34 -6.32 -2.89
CA GLU A 47 -3.54 -7.12 -2.65
C GLU A 47 -4.58 -6.35 -1.83
N ALA A 48 -4.16 -5.58 -0.83
CA ALA A 48 -5.05 -4.71 -0.06
C ALA A 48 -5.70 -3.65 -0.98
N LYS A 49 -4.90 -2.95 -1.80
CA LYS A 49 -5.42 -1.98 -2.79
C LYS A 49 -6.39 -2.61 -3.77
N ARG A 50 -6.11 -3.83 -4.23
CA ARG A 50 -7.01 -4.60 -5.10
C ARG A 50 -8.34 -4.91 -4.39
N GLY A 51 -8.29 -5.35 -3.12
CA GLY A 51 -9.47 -5.54 -2.29
C GLY A 51 -10.30 -4.26 -2.13
N ASP A 52 -9.64 -3.13 -1.88
CA ASP A 52 -10.29 -1.83 -1.74
C ASP A 52 -10.96 -1.35 -3.05
N ILE A 53 -10.37 -1.66 -4.21
CA ILE A 53 -10.97 -1.40 -5.52
C ILE A 53 -12.22 -2.26 -5.71
N VAL A 54 -12.17 -3.55 -5.38
CA VAL A 54 -13.33 -4.44 -5.47
C VAL A 54 -14.45 -3.96 -4.54
N SER A 55 -14.11 -3.57 -3.31
CA SER A 55 -15.06 -3.00 -2.36
C SER A 55 -15.65 -1.67 -2.86
N ALA A 56 -14.87 -0.83 -3.52
CA ALA A 56 -15.37 0.41 -4.11
C ALA A 56 -16.28 0.16 -5.33
N ALA A 57 -15.91 -0.82 -6.18
CA ALA A 57 -16.68 -1.19 -7.35
C ALA A 57 -18.03 -1.84 -6.99
N THR A 58 -18.07 -2.63 -5.91
CA THR A 58 -19.32 -3.26 -5.42
C THR A 58 -20.31 -2.26 -4.83
N ASN A 59 -19.81 -1.17 -4.23
CA ASN A 59 -20.63 -0.09 -3.67
C ASN A 59 -20.74 1.13 -4.61
N PHE A 60 -20.43 0.94 -5.90
CA PHE A 60 -20.43 2.01 -6.89
C PHE A 60 -21.84 2.53 -7.17
N ASP A 61 -22.03 3.85 -7.08
CA ASP A 61 -23.27 4.52 -7.47
C ASP A 61 -23.11 5.18 -8.85
N PRO A 62 -23.69 4.60 -9.92
CA PRO A 62 -23.53 5.10 -11.29
C PRO A 62 -24.15 6.48 -11.52
N THR A 63 -24.98 6.97 -10.59
CA THR A 63 -25.60 8.29 -10.69
C THR A 63 -24.76 9.40 -10.05
N SER A 64 -23.76 9.02 -9.26
CA SER A 64 -22.86 9.95 -8.57
C SER A 64 -21.51 10.08 -9.30
N ALA A 65 -21.24 11.28 -9.81
CA ALA A 65 -19.95 11.60 -10.44
C ALA A 65 -18.77 11.48 -9.45
N GLU A 66 -18.99 11.76 -8.16
CA GLU A 66 -17.97 11.64 -7.12
C GLU A 66 -17.54 10.18 -6.93
N SER A 67 -18.50 9.26 -6.95
CA SER A 67 -18.21 7.82 -6.81
C SER A 67 -17.39 7.30 -8.00
N ALA A 68 -17.67 7.79 -9.20
CA ALA A 68 -16.95 7.44 -10.43
C ALA A 68 -15.50 7.95 -10.40
N ILE A 69 -15.30 9.21 -10.00
CA ILE A 69 -13.96 9.79 -9.86
C ILE A 69 -13.15 9.04 -8.79
N ALA A 70 -13.77 8.73 -7.64
CA ALA A 70 -13.10 8.01 -6.57
C ALA A 70 -12.65 6.61 -7.02
N LEU A 71 -13.51 5.86 -7.71
CA LEU A 71 -13.15 4.53 -8.24
C LEU A 71 -12.05 4.63 -9.31
N GLN A 72 -12.16 5.60 -10.23
CA GLN A 72 -11.16 5.83 -11.27
C GLN A 72 -9.79 6.18 -10.70
N MET A 73 -9.74 7.04 -9.68
CA MET A 73 -8.49 7.41 -9.01
C MET A 73 -7.83 6.19 -8.35
N ARG A 74 -8.60 5.31 -7.69
CA ARG A 74 -8.07 4.07 -7.10
C ARG A 74 -7.52 3.12 -8.16
N LEU A 75 -8.24 2.94 -9.28
CA LEU A 75 -7.80 2.13 -10.41
C LEU A 75 -6.51 2.70 -11.03
N ALA A 76 -6.43 4.02 -11.22
CA ALA A 76 -5.27 4.69 -11.77
C ALA A 76 -4.04 4.54 -10.86
N ASP A 77 -4.18 4.80 -9.55
CA ASP A 77 -3.09 4.65 -8.58
C ASP A 77 -2.55 3.21 -8.56
N TYR A 78 -3.44 2.21 -8.51
CA TYR A 78 -3.05 0.80 -8.57
C TYR A 78 -2.33 0.46 -9.88
N GLY A 79 -2.88 0.88 -11.02
CA GLY A 79 -2.29 0.61 -12.33
C GLY A 79 -0.91 1.23 -12.51
N VAL A 80 -0.72 2.48 -12.07
CA VAL A 80 0.58 3.17 -12.08
C VAL A 80 1.57 2.45 -11.15
N GLY A 81 1.16 2.14 -9.92
CA GLY A 81 2.03 1.48 -8.93
C GLY A 81 2.57 0.13 -9.43
N VAL A 82 1.69 -0.75 -9.90
CA VAL A 82 2.11 -2.07 -10.42
C VAL A 82 3.03 -1.93 -11.63
N SER A 83 2.70 -1.03 -12.56
CA SER A 83 3.50 -0.80 -13.77
C SER A 83 4.89 -0.25 -13.46
N MET A 84 5.00 0.64 -12.47
CA MET A 84 6.26 1.19 -12.02
C MET A 84 7.16 0.09 -11.43
N VAL A 85 6.64 -0.73 -10.52
CA VAL A 85 7.39 -1.83 -9.90
C VAL A 85 7.85 -2.84 -10.96
N ALA A 86 6.97 -3.23 -11.87
CA ALA A 86 7.32 -4.16 -12.96
C ALA A 86 8.41 -3.59 -13.88
N THR A 87 8.33 -2.30 -14.21
CA THR A 87 9.32 -1.63 -15.05
C THR A 87 10.67 -1.52 -14.35
N ALA A 88 10.68 -1.13 -13.08
CA ALA A 88 11.88 -1.04 -12.27
C ALA A 88 12.58 -2.40 -12.17
N ALA A 89 11.84 -3.46 -11.84
CA ALA A 89 12.36 -4.82 -11.78
C ALA A 89 13.00 -5.24 -13.11
N ARG A 90 12.31 -5.03 -14.24
CA ARG A 90 12.83 -5.35 -15.57
C ARG A 90 14.11 -4.58 -15.90
N LYS A 91 14.17 -3.29 -15.57
CA LYS A 91 15.36 -2.46 -15.83
C LYS A 91 16.54 -2.83 -14.96
N THR A 92 16.30 -3.17 -13.69
CA THR A 92 17.36 -3.62 -12.78
C THR A 92 17.98 -4.94 -13.24
N VAL A 93 17.15 -5.93 -13.61
CA VAL A 93 17.66 -7.20 -14.16
C VAL A 93 18.43 -6.97 -15.45
N GLY A 94 17.89 -6.16 -16.37
CA GLY A 94 18.59 -5.85 -17.62
C GLY A 94 19.92 -5.11 -17.42
N ALA A 95 20.04 -4.27 -16.39
CA ALA A 95 21.31 -3.63 -16.03
C ALA A 95 22.34 -4.64 -15.50
N VAL A 96 21.89 -5.60 -14.68
CA VAL A 96 22.76 -6.69 -14.19
C VAL A 96 23.24 -7.56 -15.35
N GLU A 97 22.33 -7.97 -16.25
CA GLU A 97 22.68 -8.75 -17.45
C GLU A 97 23.67 -8.02 -18.35
N ALA A 98 23.53 -6.70 -18.51
CA ALA A 98 24.44 -5.89 -19.32
C ALA A 98 25.86 -5.77 -18.72
N LEU A 99 26.00 -5.87 -17.39
CA LEU A 99 27.30 -5.86 -16.71
C LEU A 99 27.99 -7.23 -16.70
N LEU A 100 27.22 -8.30 -16.76
CA LEU A 100 27.73 -9.67 -16.76
C LEU A 100 28.13 -10.19 -18.15
N ARG A 101 27.78 -9.44 -19.21
CA ARG A 101 28.08 -9.78 -20.60
C ARG A 101 29.25 -8.97 -21.14
#